data_AF-K9YY44-F1
#
_entry.id   AF-K9YY44-F1
#
_cell.length_a   1.000
_cell.length_b   1.000
_cell.length_c   1.000
_cell.angle_alpha   90.00
_cell.angle_beta   90.00
_cell.angle_gamma   90.00
#
_symmetry.space_group_name_H-M   'P 1'
#
loop_
_entity.id
_entity.type
_entity.pdbx_description
1 polymer ?
#
loop_
_entity_poly.entity_id
_entity_poly.type
_entity_poly.pdbx_seq_one_letter_code
_entity_poly.pdbx_strand_id
1 'polypeptide(L)'
;MEPLPLPSHIHYELLLQLLERQTVTATYQNPALREQTRQLIITLRKALAQQKQIEAMCQETNYPIEYRWSLNPDPVSSAHSRFQ
;
A
#
# COMPACT_ATOMS: atom_id res chain seq x y z
N MET A 1 9.10 13.57 16.85
CA MET A 1 8.16 13.81 15.75
C MET A 1 7.30 12.58 15.62
N GLU A 2 6.00 12.74 15.39
CA GLU A 2 5.14 11.57 15.10
C GLU A 2 5.60 10.94 13.78
N PRO A 3 5.72 9.60 13.71
CA PRO A 3 6.17 8.93 12.49
C PRO A 3 5.12 9.05 11.38
N LEU A 4 5.56 9.06 10.12
CA LEU A 4 4.68 9.13 8.96
C LEU A 4 4.03 7.74 8.81
N PRO A 5 2.70 7.61 8.95
CA PRO A 5 2.05 6.34 8.73
C PRO A 5 2.02 6.04 7.24
N LEU A 6 2.78 5.03 6.80
CA LEU A 6 2.77 4.55 5.43
C LEU A 6 2.19 3.14 5.36
N PRO A 7 1.43 2.80 4.30
CA PRO A 7 0.91 1.44 4.13
C PRO A 7 2.06 0.45 3.91
N SER A 8 2.02 -0.72 4.53
CA SER A 8 3.03 -1.74 4.28
C SER A 8 2.97 -2.22 2.82
N HIS A 9 4.14 -2.41 2.18
CA HIS A 9 4.25 -2.87 0.78
C HIS A 9 3.48 -4.16 0.48
N ILE A 10 3.31 -5.02 1.48
CA ILE A 10 2.58 -6.29 1.36
C ILE A 10 1.13 -6.09 0.87
N HIS A 11 0.51 -4.92 1.11
CA HIS A 11 -0.83 -4.59 0.63
C HIS A 11 -0.88 -4.52 -0.89
N TYR A 12 0.13 -3.87 -1.49
CA TYR A 12 0.22 -3.74 -2.93
C TYR A 12 0.54 -5.08 -3.58
N GLU A 13 1.40 -5.89 -2.97
CA GLU A 13 1.75 -7.21 -3.50
C GLU A 13 0.56 -8.15 -3.55
N LEU A 14 -0.23 -8.26 -2.47
CA LEU A 14 -1.43 -9.10 -2.45
C LEU A 14 -2.45 -8.64 -3.49
N LEU A 15 -2.72 -7.32 -3.56
CA LEU A 15 -3.64 -6.74 -4.53
C LEU A 15 -3.19 -6.99 -5.97
N LEU A 16 -1.90 -6.78 -6.26
CA LEU A 16 -1.33 -7.03 -7.58
C LEU A 16 -1.43 -8.51 -7.96
N GLN A 17 -1.07 -9.43 -7.06
CA GLN A 17 -1.17 -10.86 -7.31
C GLN A 17 -2.61 -11.31 -7.57
N LEU A 18 -3.58 -10.79 -6.83
CA LEU A 18 -5.00 -11.09 -7.05
C LEU A 18 -5.46 -10.60 -8.43
N LEU A 19 -5.14 -9.35 -8.77
CA LEU A 19 -5.51 -8.78 -10.07
C LEU A 19 -4.87 -9.54 -11.23
N GLU A 20 -3.58 -9.86 -11.13
CA GLU A 20 -2.83 -10.53 -12.19
C GLU A 20 -3.22 -11.99 -12.38
N ARG A 21 -3.40 -12.74 -11.27
CA ARG A 21 -3.63 -14.20 -11.34
C ARG A 21 -5.10 -14.56 -11.46
N GLN A 22 -5.98 -13.80 -10.82
CA GLN A 22 -7.41 -14.12 -10.74
C GLN A 22 -8.24 -13.22 -11.65
N THR A 23 -8.11 -11.90 -11.52
CA THR A 23 -9.00 -10.95 -12.23
C THR A 23 -8.72 -10.89 -13.73
N VAL A 24 -7.45 -10.85 -14.15
CA VAL A 24 -7.09 -10.90 -15.58
C VAL A 24 -7.59 -12.20 -16.23
N THR A 25 -7.47 -13.33 -15.52
CA THR A 25 -7.94 -14.63 -15.99
C THR A 25 -9.47 -14.66 -16.10
N ALA A 26 -10.18 -14.16 -15.08
CA ALA A 26 -11.65 -14.11 -15.06
C ALA A 26 -12.24 -13.16 -16.12
N THR A 27 -11.50 -12.10 -16.50
CA THR A 27 -11.94 -11.12 -17.51
C THR A 27 -11.55 -11.50 -18.94
N TYR A 28 -10.99 -12.70 -19.16
CA TYR A 28 -10.49 -13.12 -20.48
C TYR A 28 -11.52 -13.00 -21.62
N GLN A 29 -12.79 -13.31 -21.34
CA GLN A 29 -13.88 -13.27 -22.31
C GLN A 29 -14.41 -11.85 -22.58
N ASN A 30 -14.06 -10.86 -21.76
CA ASN A 30 -14.50 -9.48 -21.91
C ASN A 30 -13.28 -8.55 -22.08
N PRO A 31 -12.93 -8.16 -23.32
CA PRO A 31 -11.73 -7.38 -23.59
C PRO A 31 -11.74 -6.00 -22.93
N ALA A 32 -12.90 -5.38 -22.75
CA ALA A 32 -13.03 -4.10 -22.07
C ALA A 32 -12.70 -4.22 -20.57
N LEU A 33 -13.22 -5.25 -19.89
CA LEU A 33 -12.89 -5.51 -18.48
C LEU A 33 -11.43 -5.90 -18.29
N ARG A 34 -10.87 -6.67 -19.24
CA ARG A 34 -9.45 -7.04 -19.22
C ARG A 34 -8.55 -5.81 -19.30
N GLU A 35 -8.89 -4.85 -20.16
CA GLU A 35 -8.13 -3.62 -20.31
C GLU A 35 -8.22 -2.74 -19.06
N GLN A 36 -9.42 -2.59 -18.49
CA GLN A 36 -9.59 -1.85 -17.24
C GLN A 36 -8.83 -2.50 -16.07
N THR A 37 -8.79 -3.84 -16.02
CA THR A 37 -8.01 -4.58 -15.02
C THR A 37 -6.52 -4.32 -15.18
N ARG A 38 -6.00 -4.29 -16.41
CA ARG A 38 -4.59 -3.96 -16.68
C ARG A 38 -4.26 -2.52 -16.31
N GLN A 39 -5.14 -1.58 -16.63
CA GLN A 39 -4.95 -0.18 -16.25
C GLN A 39 -4.92 0.00 -14.73
N LEU A 40 -5.74 -0.77 -14.00
CA LEU A 40 -5.71 -0.80 -12.54
C LEU A 40 -4.36 -1.33 -12.01
N ILE A 41 -3.85 -2.43 -12.56
CA ILE A 41 -2.52 -2.97 -12.21
C ILE A 41 -1.42 -1.93 -12.44
N ILE A 42 -1.44 -1.24 -13.58
CA ILE A 42 -0.47 -0.19 -13.91
C ILE A 42 -0.53 0.95 -12.88
N THR A 43 -1.74 1.38 -12.53
CA THR A 43 -1.95 2.45 -11.54
C THR A 43 -1.40 2.05 -10.18
N LEU A 44 -1.66 0.82 -9.73
CA LEU A 44 -1.15 0.33 -8.44
C LEU A 44 0.38 0.23 -8.41
N ARG A 45 1.01 -0.23 -9.50
CA ARG A 45 2.47 -0.25 -9.61
C ARG A 45 3.09 1.14 -9.57
N LYS A 46 2.43 2.13 -10.20
CA LYS A 46 2.85 3.54 -10.13
C LYS A 46 2.70 4.09 -8.71
N ALA A 47 1.60 3.81 -8.04
CA ALA A 47 1.39 4.21 -6.65
C ALA A 47 2.46 3.63 -5.72
N LEU A 48 2.80 2.34 -5.87
CA LEU A 48 3.89 1.69 -5.13
C LEU A 48 5.25 2.37 -5.39
N ALA A 49 5.55 2.72 -6.64
CA ALA A 49 6.78 3.43 -6.98
C ALA A 49 6.85 4.82 -6.34
N GLN A 50 5.73 5.56 -6.33
CA GLN A 50 5.63 6.86 -5.66
C GLN A 50 5.80 6.74 -4.15
N GLN A 51 5.21 5.72 -3.53
CA GLN A 51 5.41 5.47 -2.10
C GLN A 51 6.90 5.23 -1.78
N LYS A 52 7.61 4.44 -2.58
CA LYS A 52 9.06 4.22 -2.40
C LYS A 52 9.86 5.52 -2.50
N GLN A 53 9.43 6.47 -3.34
CA GLN A 53 10.07 7.79 -3.42
C GLN A 53 9.84 8.58 -2.12
N ILE A 54 8.63 8.55 -1.56
CA ILE A 54 8.34 9.18 -0.26
C ILE A 54 9.20 8.55 0.84
N GLU A 55 9.33 7.22 0.85
CA GLU A 55 10.18 6.51 1.81
C GLU A 55 11.65 6.91 1.70
N ALA A 56 12.18 7.03 0.48
CA ALA A 56 13.53 7.50 0.25
C ALA A 56 13.74 8.94 0.78
N MET A 57 12.79 9.84 0.51
CA MET A 57 12.84 11.21 1.05
C MET A 57 12.81 11.24 2.58
N CYS A 58 11.97 10.41 3.21
CA CYS A 58 11.93 10.27 4.65
C CYS A 58 13.25 9.73 5.22
N GLN A 59 13.87 8.75 4.55
CA GLN A 59 15.19 8.25 4.94
C GLN A 59 16.27 9.32 4.83
N GLU A 60 16.30 10.09 3.73
CA GLU A 60 17.26 11.19 3.52
C GLU A 60 17.11 12.32 4.55
N THR A 61 15.87 12.61 4.96
CA THR A 61 15.55 13.64 5.98
C THR A 61 15.58 13.11 7.42
N ASN A 62 15.92 11.82 7.60
CA ASN A 62 15.87 11.11 8.88
C ASN A 62 14.51 11.21 9.57
N TYR A 63 13.44 11.29 8.78
CA TYR A 63 12.05 11.34 9.23
C TYR A 63 11.55 9.92 9.51
N PRO A 64 11.04 9.63 10.72
CA PRO A 64 10.63 8.28 11.10
C PRO A 64 9.39 7.82 10.31
N ILE A 65 9.43 6.60 9.80
CA ILE A 65 8.32 5.95 9.08
C ILE A 65 7.71 4.87 9.97
N GLU A 66 6.38 4.81 10.02
CA GLU A 66 5.63 3.72 10.65
C GLU A 66 4.84 2.97 9.59
N TYR A 67 5.22 1.72 9.30
CA TYR A 67 4.50 0.88 8.36
C TYR A 67 3.24 0.31 9.02
N ARG A 68 2.07 0.60 8.45
CA ARG A 68 0.78 0.12 8.93
C ARG A 68 0.15 -0.89 7.98
N TRP A 69 -0.52 -1.87 8.60
CA TRP A 69 -1.24 -2.95 7.92
C TRP A 69 -2.75 -2.89 8.11
N SER A 70 -3.20 -2.01 9.00
CA SER A 70 -4.60 -1.66 9.14
C SER A 70 -4.69 -0.22 9.66
N LEU A 71 -5.87 0.38 9.54
CA LEU A 71 -6.16 1.68 10.12
C LEU A 71 -6.36 1.61 11.65
N ASN A 72 -6.42 0.40 12.22
CA ASN A 72 -6.56 0.22 13.65
C ASN A 72 -5.21 0.51 14.31
N PRO A 73 -5.14 1.44 15.27
CA PRO A 73 -3.94 1.61 16.06
C PRO A 73 -3.69 0.32 16.83
N ASP A 74 -2.47 -0.21 16.77
CA ASP A 74 -2.08 -1.29 17.69
C ASP A 74 -2.38 -0.83 19.12
N PRO A 75 -3.07 -1.65 19.95
CA PRO A 75 -3.49 -1.26 21.30
C PRO A 75 -2.31 -0.92 22.23
N VAL A 76 -1.07 -1.23 21.82
CA VAL A 76 0.15 -0.89 22.54
C VAL A 76 0.52 0.60 22.41
N SER A 77 0.13 1.26 21.31
CA SER A 77 0.37 2.70 21.09
C SER A 77 -0.63 3.58 21.85
N SER A 78 -1.89 3.13 21.98
CA SER A 78 -2.94 3.87 22.72
C SER A 78 -2.82 3.79 24.25
N ALA A 79 -2.01 2.86 24.78
CA ALA A 79 -1.77 2.73 26.21
C ALA A 79 -0.85 3.82 26.80
N HIS A 80 0.06 4.40 26.01
CA HIS A 80 0.98 5.44 26.48
C HIS A 80 0.32 6.82 26.65
N SER A 81 -0.88 7.03 26.10
CA SER A 81 -1.62 8.30 26.22
C SER A 81 -2.62 8.30 27.39
N ARG A 82 -2.78 7.18 28.10
CA ARG A 82 -3.79 7.03 29.16
C ARG A 82 -3.23 7.12 30.59
N PHE A 83 -1.92 7.26 30.74
CA PHE A 83 -1.25 7.37 32.05
C PHE A 83 -0.39 8.64 32.16
N GLN A 84 -0.94 9.78 31.73
CA GLN A 84 -0.48 11.11 32.16
C GLN A 84 -1.64 11.87 32.79
#